data_AF-A0A532U5Q5-F1
#
_entry.id   AF-A0A532U5Q5-F1
#
_cell.length_a   1.000
_cell.length_b   1.000
_cell.length_c   1.000
_cell.angle_alpha   90.00
_cell.angle_beta   90.00
_cell.angle_gamma   90.00
#
_symmetry.space_group_name_H-M   'P 1'
#
loop_
_entity.id
_entity.type
_entity.pdbx_description
1 polymer ?
#
loop_
_entity_poly.entity_id
_entity_poly.type
_entity_poly.pdbx_seq_one_letter_code
_entity_poly.pdbx_strand_id
1 'polypeptide(L)'
;MSLSVENWTPILRSLNMLQEGTMGQVHKRFSDEQVAFPLQAYSQGLMTRVEVQEVLGIGKTRFFSLWREYHCNPEAFTVRYRRPSSMRISPEAEAAIDESSARRMLLEVYHDLGGNVSQTARELCCSRNTVRKWVRRHRDSLGLQGRSRRPQNCPRQTAADVESLVVRERKKTNFGRVRLAHHLQWQHGLALSSHTVRNILRRHDLSQPQKKRGKFRAIRTHDWQSLYPLQHFQIELKHILDLNAELVRRLLGELGLGPPAG
;
A
#
# COMPACT_ATOMS: atom_id res chain seq x y z
N MET A 1 -4.56 12.20 -57.10
CA MET A 1 -5.19 13.49 -56.74
C MET A 1 -4.45 14.05 -55.54
N SER A 2 -3.63 15.07 -55.76
CA SER A 2 -2.79 15.71 -54.74
C SER A 2 -3.64 16.52 -53.79
N LEU A 3 -3.76 16.09 -52.53
CA LEU A 3 -4.41 16.86 -51.48
C LEU A 3 -3.38 17.85 -50.91
N SER A 4 -3.49 19.11 -51.33
CA SER A 4 -2.72 20.27 -50.86
C SER A 4 -2.88 20.45 -49.34
N VAL A 5 -1.82 20.97 -48.68
CA VAL A 5 -1.75 21.34 -47.25
C VAL A 5 -2.93 22.24 -46.82
N GLU A 6 -3.56 22.94 -47.77
CA GLU A 6 -4.69 23.84 -47.57
C GLU A 6 -5.94 23.15 -47.02
N ASN A 7 -6.20 21.88 -47.34
CA ASN A 7 -7.36 21.14 -46.83
C ASN A 7 -7.27 20.77 -45.34
N TRP A 8 -6.09 20.91 -44.72
CA TRP A 8 -5.85 20.57 -43.31
C TRP A 8 -5.99 21.78 -42.37
N THR A 9 -5.95 22.99 -42.91
CA THR A 9 -5.99 24.24 -42.14
C THR A 9 -7.28 24.48 -41.32
N PRO A 10 -8.49 24.06 -41.75
CA PRO A 10 -9.71 24.24 -40.95
C PRO A 10 -9.75 23.29 -39.74
N ILE A 11 -9.25 22.07 -39.92
CA ILE A 11 -9.18 21.01 -38.88
C ILE A 11 -8.10 21.37 -37.85
N LEU A 12 -6.95 21.86 -38.31
CA LEU A 12 -5.87 22.32 -37.41
C LEU A 12 -6.26 23.61 -36.67
N ARG A 13 -7.07 24.50 -37.26
CA ARG A 13 -7.62 25.69 -36.56
C ARG A 13 -8.64 25.32 -35.48
N SER A 14 -9.53 24.35 -35.73
CA SER A 14 -10.49 23.90 -34.71
C SER A 14 -9.80 23.20 -33.53
N LEU A 15 -8.67 22.53 -33.78
CA LEU A 15 -7.79 21.95 -32.77
C LEU A 15 -7.02 22.98 -31.94
N ASN A 16 -6.64 24.13 -32.53
CA ASN A 16 -5.83 25.16 -31.86
C ASN A 16 -6.67 26.12 -30.99
N MET A 17 -7.95 26.32 -31.33
CA MET A 17 -8.88 27.21 -30.59
C MET A 17 -9.33 26.68 -29.21
N LEU A 18 -8.95 25.46 -28.84
CA LEU A 18 -9.28 24.83 -27.54
C LEU A 18 -8.06 24.78 -26.58
N GLN A 19 -6.95 25.42 -26.91
CA GLN A 19 -5.70 25.33 -26.13
C GLN A 19 -5.32 26.64 -25.44
N GLU A 20 -6.15 27.10 -24.51
CA GLU A 20 -5.68 27.92 -23.39
C GLU A 20 -5.83 27.13 -22.08
N GLY A 21 -4.70 26.67 -21.55
CA GLY A 21 -4.61 26.16 -20.17
C GLY A 21 -4.87 24.66 -19.99
N THR A 22 -3.77 23.88 -19.94
CA THR A 22 -3.45 22.84 -18.94
C THR A 22 -2.57 21.74 -19.55
N MET A 23 -1.45 21.40 -18.89
CA MET A 23 -0.64 20.22 -19.21
C MET A 23 -1.38 18.92 -18.85
N GLY A 24 -2.47 18.64 -19.56
CA GLY A 24 -3.30 17.44 -19.40
C GLY A 24 -2.73 16.24 -20.16
N GLN A 25 -3.00 15.04 -19.66
CA GLN A 25 -2.60 13.79 -20.31
C GLN A 25 -3.25 13.66 -21.70
N VAL A 26 -2.49 13.22 -22.72
CA VAL A 26 -2.93 13.15 -24.13
C VAL A 26 -4.28 12.44 -24.31
N HIS A 27 -4.52 11.36 -23.56
CA HIS A 27 -5.77 10.58 -23.61
C HIS A 27 -7.01 11.30 -23.08
N LYS A 28 -6.86 12.47 -22.44
CA LYS A 28 -7.96 13.34 -22.01
C LYS A 28 -8.23 14.45 -23.01
N ARG A 29 -7.25 14.77 -23.87
CA ARG A 29 -7.28 15.89 -24.82
C ARG A 29 -7.66 15.45 -26.24
N PHE A 30 -7.25 14.26 -26.63
CA PHE A 30 -7.40 13.76 -27.99
C PHE A 30 -7.99 12.34 -27.99
N SER A 31 -8.85 12.06 -28.97
CA SER A 31 -9.28 10.70 -29.29
C SER A 31 -8.15 9.89 -29.93
N ASP A 32 -8.31 8.56 -29.98
CA ASP A 32 -7.32 7.67 -30.59
C ASP A 32 -7.10 8.02 -32.08
N GLU A 33 -8.18 8.34 -32.80
CA GLU A 33 -8.16 8.80 -34.20
C GLU A 33 -7.45 10.15 -34.37
N GLN A 34 -7.69 11.11 -33.46
CA GLN A 34 -7.06 12.44 -33.50
C GLN A 34 -5.55 12.39 -33.27
N VAL A 35 -5.06 11.39 -32.55
CA VAL A 35 -3.61 11.16 -32.37
C VAL A 35 -3.04 10.32 -33.50
N ALA A 36 -3.78 9.35 -34.02
CA ALA A 36 -3.37 8.53 -35.16
C ALA A 36 -3.17 9.38 -36.42
N PHE A 37 -3.99 10.39 -36.64
CA PHE A 37 -3.97 11.21 -37.85
C PHE A 37 -2.61 11.96 -38.07
N PRO A 38 -2.07 12.73 -37.12
CA PRO A 38 -0.74 13.34 -37.27
C PRO A 38 0.40 12.31 -37.38
N LEU A 39 0.27 11.15 -36.73
CA LEU A 39 1.26 10.07 -36.84
C LEU A 39 1.25 9.45 -38.25
N GLN A 40 0.07 9.28 -38.86
CA GLN A 40 -0.08 8.83 -40.24
C GLN A 40 0.50 9.84 -41.22
N ALA A 41 0.24 11.13 -41.03
CA ALA A 41 0.81 12.18 -41.88
C ALA A 41 2.35 12.23 -41.78
N TYR A 42 2.90 11.97 -40.60
CA TYR A 42 4.35 11.82 -40.40
C TYR A 42 4.92 10.59 -41.13
N SER A 43 4.21 9.46 -41.16
CA SER A 43 4.65 8.25 -41.90
C SER A 43 4.70 8.47 -43.41
N GLN A 44 3.79 9.30 -43.92
CA GLN A 44 3.70 9.68 -45.33
C GLN A 44 4.63 10.84 -45.72
N GLY A 45 5.37 11.41 -44.76
CA GLY A 45 6.27 12.55 -44.98
C GLY A 45 5.56 13.88 -45.24
N LEU A 46 4.25 13.96 -44.96
CA LEU A 46 3.44 15.17 -45.14
C LEU A 46 3.54 16.13 -43.95
N MET A 47 3.96 15.63 -42.78
CA MET A 47 4.22 16.43 -41.58
C MET A 47 5.59 16.11 -41.01
N THR A 48 6.29 17.12 -40.50
CA THR A 48 7.55 16.93 -39.79
C THR A 48 7.31 16.51 -38.35
N ARG A 49 8.32 15.88 -37.73
CA ARG A 49 8.28 15.48 -36.31
C ARG A 49 7.98 16.66 -35.37
N VAL A 50 8.46 17.86 -35.72
CA VAL A 50 8.28 19.07 -34.90
C VAL A 50 6.82 19.49 -34.96
N GLU A 51 6.24 19.54 -36.15
CA GLU A 51 4.82 19.85 -36.35
C GLU A 51 3.90 18.88 -35.60
N VAL A 52 4.18 17.57 -35.61
CA VAL A 52 3.37 16.60 -34.85
C VAL A 52 3.46 16.82 -33.34
N GLN A 53 4.64 17.18 -32.83
CA GLN A 53 4.81 17.49 -31.41
C GLN A 53 4.05 18.75 -31.00
N GLU A 54 4.03 19.76 -31.87
CA GLU A 54 3.29 21.01 -31.66
C GLU A 54 1.79 20.78 -31.69
N VAL A 55 1.27 20.08 -32.72
CA VAL A 55 -0.16 19.77 -32.86
C VAL A 55 -0.70 18.97 -31.67
N LEU A 56 0.06 17.98 -31.20
CA LEU A 56 -0.34 17.16 -30.06
C LEU A 56 0.03 17.76 -28.69
N GLY A 57 0.84 18.82 -28.66
CA GLY A 57 1.37 19.41 -27.42
C GLY A 57 2.16 18.41 -26.58
N ILE A 58 2.95 17.54 -27.20
CA ILE A 58 3.72 16.47 -26.55
C ILE A 58 5.23 16.65 -26.71
N GLY A 59 5.98 16.23 -25.69
CA GLY A 59 7.44 16.19 -25.77
C GLY A 59 7.97 15.01 -26.61
N LYS A 60 9.22 15.14 -27.09
CA LYS A 60 9.95 14.15 -27.91
C LYS A 60 9.80 12.70 -27.44
N THR A 61 9.94 12.44 -26.14
CA THR A 61 9.85 11.08 -25.58
C THR A 61 8.47 10.47 -25.77
N ARG A 62 7.42 11.27 -25.59
CA ARG A 62 6.04 10.81 -25.73
C ARG A 62 5.68 10.59 -27.19
N PHE A 63 6.19 11.45 -28.09
CA PHE A 63 6.09 11.26 -29.53
C PHE A 63 6.63 9.88 -29.94
N PHE A 64 7.86 9.52 -29.57
CA PHE A 64 8.43 8.23 -29.96
C PHE A 64 7.72 7.02 -29.33
N SER A 65 7.11 7.18 -28.15
CA SER A 65 6.27 6.14 -27.56
C SER A 65 5.01 5.89 -28.40
N LEU A 66 4.26 6.96 -28.69
CA LEU A 66 3.04 6.89 -29.48
C LEU A 66 3.32 6.43 -30.91
N TRP A 67 4.40 6.95 -31.51
CA TRP A 67 4.86 6.54 -32.84
C TRP A 67 5.20 5.05 -32.88
N ARG A 68 5.90 4.53 -31.86
CA ARG A 68 6.21 3.09 -31.79
C ARG A 68 4.95 2.25 -31.65
N GLU A 69 4.02 2.66 -30.78
CA GLU A 69 2.73 1.97 -30.60
C GLU A 69 1.92 1.96 -31.91
N TYR A 70 1.81 3.10 -32.59
CA TYR A 70 1.13 3.23 -33.88
C TYR A 70 1.80 2.43 -35.00
N HIS A 71 3.13 2.52 -35.13
CA HIS A 71 3.89 1.84 -36.19
C HIS A 71 3.91 0.31 -36.01
N CYS A 72 3.80 -0.20 -34.78
CA CYS A 72 3.73 -1.64 -34.54
C CYS A 72 2.35 -2.24 -34.91
N ASN A 73 1.25 -1.51 -34.65
CA ASN A 73 -0.09 -1.94 -35.04
C ASN A 73 -1.05 -0.75 -35.13
N PRO A 74 -1.27 -0.18 -36.34
CA PRO A 74 -2.15 0.96 -36.53
C PRO A 74 -3.60 0.68 -36.16
N GLU A 75 -4.10 -0.53 -36.44
CA GLU A 75 -5.50 -0.95 -36.22
C GLU A 75 -5.84 -1.11 -34.73
N ALA A 76 -4.84 -1.43 -33.90
CA ALA A 76 -5.01 -1.60 -32.45
C ALA A 76 -4.50 -0.39 -31.63
N PHE A 77 -4.14 0.71 -32.29
CA PHE A 77 -3.60 1.88 -31.63
C PHE A 77 -4.62 2.51 -30.68
N THR A 78 -4.25 2.71 -29.41
CA THR A 78 -5.09 3.41 -28.44
C THR A 78 -4.24 4.27 -27.52
N VAL A 79 -4.71 5.49 -27.28
CA VAL A 79 -4.08 6.48 -26.41
C VAL A 79 -4.55 6.31 -24.97
N ARG A 80 -5.64 5.55 -24.75
CA ARG A 80 -6.24 5.31 -23.43
C ARG A 80 -5.21 4.79 -22.45
N TYR A 81 -5.02 5.53 -21.36
CA TYR A 81 -4.13 5.11 -20.28
C TYR A 81 -4.72 3.89 -19.57
N ARG A 82 -4.24 2.69 -19.93
CA ARG A 82 -4.50 1.47 -19.18
C ARG A 82 -3.35 1.27 -18.20
N ARG A 83 -3.59 1.49 -16.92
CA ARG A 83 -2.70 0.99 -15.87
C ARG A 83 -3.09 -0.47 -15.64
N PRO A 84 -2.30 -1.47 -16.06
CA PRO A 84 -2.50 -2.81 -15.50
C PRO A 84 -2.33 -2.64 -13.99
N SER A 85 -3.42 -2.85 -13.24
CA SER A 85 -3.29 -3.05 -11.80
C SER A 85 -2.34 -4.22 -11.65
N SER A 86 -1.28 -4.06 -10.86
CA SER A 86 -0.30 -5.12 -10.66
C SER A 86 -1.07 -6.40 -10.36
N MET A 87 -0.97 -7.38 -11.26
CA MET A 87 -1.54 -8.69 -11.06
C MET A 87 -0.81 -9.24 -9.84
N ARG A 88 -1.42 -9.14 -8.66
CA ARG A 88 -0.89 -9.81 -7.48
C ARG A 88 -0.95 -11.28 -7.83
N ILE A 89 0.21 -11.92 -7.83
CA ILE A 89 0.30 -13.37 -7.94
C ILE A 89 -0.61 -13.92 -6.84
N SER A 90 -1.44 -14.92 -7.15
CA SER A 90 -2.33 -15.48 -6.12
C SER A 90 -1.47 -16.04 -4.97
N PRO A 91 -1.93 -16.01 -3.71
CA PRO A 91 -1.16 -16.56 -2.58
C PRO A 91 -0.74 -18.01 -2.82
N GLU A 92 -1.57 -18.77 -3.54
CA GLU A 92 -1.31 -20.14 -3.97
C GLU A 92 -0.16 -20.21 -4.99
N ALA A 93 -0.14 -19.33 -5.98
CA ALA A 93 0.96 -19.25 -6.95
C ALA A 93 2.26 -18.72 -6.30
N GLU A 94 2.17 -17.78 -5.34
CA GLU A 94 3.34 -17.34 -4.56
C GLU A 94 3.90 -18.47 -3.68
N ALA A 95 3.04 -19.27 -3.06
CA ALA A 95 3.44 -20.43 -2.26
C ALA A 95 4.01 -21.58 -3.12
N ALA A 96 3.48 -21.75 -4.34
CA ALA A 96 3.98 -22.74 -5.30
C ALA A 96 5.35 -22.35 -5.90
N ILE A 97 5.64 -21.04 -6.01
CA ILE A 97 6.96 -20.54 -6.39
C ILE A 97 7.88 -20.62 -5.16
N ASP A 98 8.35 -21.83 -4.85
CA ASP A 98 9.46 -22.00 -3.90
C ASP A 98 10.70 -21.26 -4.46
N GLU A 99 11.25 -20.35 -3.66
CA GLU A 99 12.44 -19.57 -4.00
C GLU A 99 13.62 -20.48 -4.42
N SER A 100 13.65 -21.70 -3.86
CA SER A 100 14.63 -22.73 -4.19
C SER A 100 14.41 -23.33 -5.58
N SER A 101 13.15 -23.45 -6.04
CA SER A 101 12.80 -24.01 -7.35
C SER A 101 13.30 -23.14 -8.50
N ALA A 102 13.11 -21.82 -8.42
CA ALA A 102 13.64 -20.89 -9.42
C ALA A 102 15.18 -20.95 -9.52
N ARG A 103 15.87 -21.24 -8.41
CA ARG A 103 17.33 -21.38 -8.37
C ARG A 103 17.82 -22.72 -8.88
N ARG A 104 17.04 -23.79 -8.70
CA ARG A 104 17.31 -25.10 -9.33
C ARG A 104 17.21 -24.98 -10.85
N MET A 105 16.13 -24.39 -11.37
CA MET A 105 15.96 -24.12 -12.81
C MET A 105 17.13 -23.29 -13.37
N LEU A 106 17.59 -22.28 -12.63
CA LEU A 106 18.74 -21.48 -13.05
C LEU A 106 20.02 -22.33 -13.24
N LEU A 107 20.25 -23.29 -12.35
CA LEU A 107 21.42 -24.17 -12.42
C LEU A 107 21.29 -25.19 -13.55
N GLU A 108 20.10 -25.74 -13.76
CA GLU A 108 19.80 -26.65 -14.86
C GLU A 108 20.13 -25.98 -16.21
N VAL A 109 19.55 -24.80 -16.48
CA VAL A 109 19.85 -24.02 -17.69
C VAL A 109 21.33 -23.62 -17.77
N TYR A 110 21.98 -23.36 -16.64
CA TYR A 110 23.43 -23.08 -16.63
C TYR A 110 24.26 -24.28 -17.09
N HIS A 111 23.88 -25.49 -16.69
CA HIS A 111 24.53 -26.73 -17.08
C HIS A 111 24.25 -27.08 -18.55
N ASP A 112 23.01 -26.92 -19.01
CA ASP A 112 22.60 -27.17 -20.40
C ASP A 112 23.35 -26.28 -21.40
N LEU A 113 23.64 -25.04 -21.00
CA LEU A 113 24.40 -24.07 -21.80
C LEU A 113 25.92 -24.20 -21.67
N GLY A 114 26.43 -25.30 -21.10
CA GLY A 114 27.87 -25.54 -20.97
C GLY A 114 28.58 -24.55 -20.05
N GLY A 115 27.87 -23.91 -19.12
CA GLY A 115 28.44 -22.99 -18.13
C GLY A 115 28.55 -21.53 -18.57
N ASN A 116 27.86 -21.11 -19.64
CA ASN A 116 27.88 -19.74 -20.12
C ASN A 116 26.97 -18.79 -19.31
N VAL A 117 27.58 -18.09 -18.34
CA VAL A 117 26.88 -17.13 -17.45
C VAL A 117 26.08 -16.06 -18.20
N SER A 118 26.60 -15.55 -19.32
CA SER A 118 25.98 -14.45 -20.05
C SER A 118 24.74 -14.93 -20.82
N GLN A 119 24.81 -16.13 -21.38
CA GLN A 119 23.69 -16.75 -22.10
C GLN A 119 22.57 -17.16 -21.14
N THR A 120 22.92 -17.84 -20.03
CA THR A 120 21.95 -18.19 -18.97
C THR A 120 21.21 -16.95 -18.43
N ALA A 121 21.93 -15.84 -18.23
CA ALA A 121 21.34 -14.59 -17.77
C ALA A 121 20.34 -13.99 -18.77
N ARG A 122 20.60 -14.13 -20.08
CA ARG A 122 19.71 -13.67 -21.15
C ARG A 122 18.47 -14.55 -21.25
N GLU A 123 18.63 -15.87 -21.25
CA GLU A 123 17.52 -16.82 -21.36
C GLU A 123 16.55 -16.72 -20.17
N LEU A 124 17.08 -16.54 -18.96
CA LEU A 124 16.28 -16.40 -17.74
C LEU A 124 15.93 -14.96 -17.39
N CYS A 125 16.22 -13.99 -18.26
CA CYS A 125 15.96 -12.56 -18.04
C CYS A 125 16.43 -12.03 -16.67
N CYS A 126 17.59 -12.50 -16.19
CA CYS A 126 18.11 -12.18 -14.87
C CYS A 126 19.50 -11.51 -14.95
N SER A 127 19.97 -10.95 -13.83
CA SER A 127 21.29 -10.32 -13.82
C SER A 127 22.41 -11.37 -13.86
N ARG A 128 23.51 -11.08 -14.58
CA ARG A 128 24.73 -11.91 -14.57
C ARG A 128 25.27 -12.15 -13.15
N ASN A 129 25.08 -11.19 -12.24
CA ASN A 129 25.49 -11.32 -10.84
C ASN A 129 24.62 -12.31 -10.06
N THR A 130 23.33 -12.45 -10.41
CA THR A 130 22.43 -13.46 -9.87
C THR A 130 22.94 -14.86 -10.23
N VAL A 131 23.24 -15.09 -11.52
CA VAL A 131 23.78 -16.37 -12.00
C VAL A 131 25.10 -16.70 -11.28
N ARG A 132 26.07 -15.78 -11.30
CA ARG A 132 27.37 -15.96 -10.61
C ARG A 132 27.22 -16.29 -9.13
N LYS A 133 26.32 -15.61 -8.42
CA LYS A 133 26.07 -15.82 -7.00
C LYS A 133 25.57 -17.24 -6.72
N TRP A 134 24.60 -17.71 -7.50
CA TRP A 134 23.98 -19.01 -7.25
C TRP A 134 24.83 -20.17 -7.73
N VAL A 135 25.53 -20.03 -8.86
CA VAL A 135 26.55 -21.01 -9.30
C VAL A 135 27.66 -21.17 -8.25
N ARG A 136 28.16 -20.06 -7.69
CA ARG A 136 29.15 -20.11 -6.60
C ARG A 136 28.61 -20.84 -5.37
N ARG A 137 27.41 -20.48 -4.91
CA ARG A 137 26.79 -21.15 -3.75
C ARG A 137 26.52 -22.64 -3.97
N HIS A 138 26.13 -23.01 -5.18
CA HIS A 138 25.92 -24.41 -5.54
C HIS A 138 27.23 -25.19 -5.49
N ARG A 139 28.30 -24.63 -6.08
CA ARG A 139 29.65 -25.19 -6.03
C ARG A 139 30.15 -25.36 -4.60
N ASP A 140 29.90 -24.37 -3.75
CA ASP A 140 30.32 -24.39 -2.34
C ASP A 140 29.36 -25.20 -1.44
N SER A 141 28.36 -25.90 -2.01
CA SER A 141 27.31 -26.65 -1.29
C SER A 141 26.56 -25.86 -0.20
N LEU A 142 26.49 -24.53 -0.35
CA LEU A 142 25.94 -23.59 0.65
C LEU A 142 24.40 -23.47 0.65
N GLY A 143 23.72 -24.38 -0.05
CA GLY A 143 22.26 -24.42 -0.20
C GLY A 143 21.70 -23.35 -1.14
N LEU A 144 20.53 -23.65 -1.73
CA LEU A 144 19.80 -22.75 -2.63
C LEU A 144 18.75 -21.90 -1.90
N GLN A 145 18.75 -21.89 -0.57
CA GLN A 145 17.81 -21.08 0.21
C GLN A 145 18.29 -19.64 0.40
N GLY A 146 17.33 -18.75 0.63
CA GLY A 146 17.61 -17.36 0.95
C GLY A 146 18.30 -17.29 2.32
N ARG A 147 19.49 -16.70 2.37
CA ARG A 147 20.09 -16.33 3.66
C ARG A 147 19.40 -15.09 4.19
N SER A 148 19.19 -15.05 5.50
CA SER A 148 18.77 -13.82 6.18
C SER A 148 19.73 -12.68 5.80
N ARG A 149 19.16 -11.55 5.39
CA ARG A 149 19.91 -10.31 5.13
C ARG A 149 20.04 -9.46 6.41
N ARG A 150 19.49 -9.93 7.53
CA ARG A 150 19.51 -9.20 8.79
C ARG A 150 20.93 -9.25 9.36
N PRO A 151 21.48 -8.13 9.85
CA PRO A 151 22.76 -8.16 10.55
C PRO A 151 22.71 -9.13 11.74
N GLN A 152 23.78 -9.90 11.94
CA GLN A 152 23.88 -10.86 13.05
C GLN A 152 24.06 -10.17 14.40
N ASN A 153 24.69 -8.99 14.42
CA ASN A 153 24.96 -8.24 15.64
C ASN A 153 24.52 -6.77 15.49
N CYS A 154 23.97 -6.21 16.56
CA CYS A 154 23.55 -4.82 16.69
C CYS A 154 24.23 -4.21 17.93
N PRO A 155 25.44 -3.63 17.83
CA PRO A 155 26.23 -3.22 18.99
C PRO A 155 25.56 -2.20 19.93
N ARG A 156 24.62 -1.39 19.41
CA ARG A 156 23.85 -0.40 20.19
C ARG A 156 22.53 -0.93 20.73
N GLN A 157 22.32 -2.25 20.66
CA GLN A 157 21.13 -2.87 21.20
C GLN A 157 21.17 -2.81 22.72
N THR A 158 20.00 -2.54 23.32
CA THR A 158 19.83 -2.55 24.77
C THR A 158 20.24 -3.92 25.34
N ALA A 159 20.93 -3.91 26.47
CA ALA A 159 21.38 -5.13 27.13
C ALA A 159 20.18 -6.03 27.55
N ALA A 160 20.39 -7.35 27.52
CA ALA A 160 19.32 -8.34 27.64
C ALA A 160 18.61 -8.33 29.02
N ASP A 161 19.33 -7.92 30.06
CA ASP A 161 18.86 -7.68 31.42
C ASP A 161 17.80 -6.56 31.45
N VAL A 162 18.12 -5.41 30.85
CA VAL A 162 17.21 -4.26 30.75
C VAL A 162 15.99 -4.63 29.91
N GLU A 163 16.16 -5.36 28.80
CA GLU A 163 15.02 -5.84 28.00
C GLU A 163 14.10 -6.76 28.79
N SER A 164 14.67 -7.69 29.55
CA SER A 164 13.92 -8.64 30.38
C SER A 164 13.10 -7.92 31.44
N LEU A 165 13.63 -6.83 32.01
CA LEU A 165 12.91 -5.96 32.93
C LEU A 165 11.74 -5.24 32.24
N VAL A 166 11.96 -4.66 31.06
CA VAL A 166 10.89 -4.03 30.26
C VAL A 166 9.76 -5.02 29.95
N VAL A 167 10.12 -6.25 29.58
CA VAL A 167 9.16 -7.33 29.29
C VAL A 167 8.38 -7.71 30.55
N ARG A 168 9.05 -7.84 31.70
CA ARG A 168 8.41 -8.15 32.99
C ARG A 168 7.39 -7.08 33.37
N GLU A 169 7.79 -5.81 33.34
CA GLU A 169 6.90 -4.68 33.67
C GLU A 169 5.74 -4.56 32.67
N ARG A 170 5.99 -4.84 31.38
CA ARG A 170 4.93 -4.90 30.37
C ARG A 170 3.88 -5.97 30.70
N LYS A 171 4.33 -7.17 31.07
CA LYS A 171 3.42 -8.27 31.42
C LYS A 171 2.64 -7.97 32.70
N LYS A 172 3.26 -7.29 33.67
CA LYS A 172 2.63 -6.90 34.94
C LYS A 172 1.58 -5.79 34.78
N THR A 173 1.89 -4.73 34.04
CA THR A 173 1.08 -3.50 33.99
C THR A 173 0.22 -3.35 32.73
N ASN A 174 0.58 -4.05 31.66
CA ASN A 174 0.05 -3.89 30.31
C ASN A 174 0.10 -2.44 29.76
N PHE A 175 0.97 -1.59 30.30
CA PHE A 175 1.09 -0.21 29.87
C PHE A 175 1.63 -0.08 28.44
N GLY A 176 1.02 0.83 27.66
CA GLY A 176 1.50 1.22 26.34
C GLY A 176 2.91 1.82 26.40
N ARG A 177 3.64 1.80 25.27
CA ARG A 177 5.09 2.15 25.21
C ARG A 177 5.47 3.47 25.92
N VAL A 178 4.62 4.50 25.86
CA VAL A 178 4.89 5.81 26.48
C VAL A 178 4.73 5.71 27.99
N ARG A 179 3.58 5.21 28.45
CA ARG A 179 3.32 4.99 29.88
C ARG A 179 4.33 4.05 30.52
N LEU A 180 4.73 3.00 29.79
CA LEU A 180 5.73 2.05 30.25
C LEU A 180 7.12 2.69 30.39
N ALA A 181 7.51 3.59 29.49
CA ALA A 181 8.77 4.33 29.62
C ALA A 181 8.79 5.21 30.89
N HIS A 182 7.71 5.94 31.17
CA HIS A 182 7.59 6.72 32.41
C HIS A 182 7.59 5.83 33.65
N HIS A 183 6.88 4.71 33.61
CA HIS A 183 6.86 3.73 34.71
C HIS A 183 8.26 3.17 35.01
N LEU A 184 9.02 2.83 33.97
CA LEU A 184 10.40 2.36 34.10
C LEU A 184 11.33 3.45 34.65
N GLN A 185 11.14 4.71 34.26
CA GLN A 185 11.87 5.83 34.83
C GLN A 185 11.57 6.03 36.31
N TRP A 186 10.29 5.99 36.71
CA TRP A 186 9.88 6.27 38.09
C TRP A 186 10.20 5.13 39.07
N GLN A 187 10.05 3.87 38.65
CA GLN A 187 10.24 2.71 39.53
C GLN A 187 11.66 2.16 39.52
N HIS A 188 12.32 2.20 38.36
CA HIS A 188 13.61 1.52 38.14
C HIS A 188 14.73 2.50 37.75
N GLY A 189 14.46 3.81 37.65
CA GLY A 189 15.44 4.82 37.26
C GLY A 189 15.91 4.73 35.80
N LEU A 190 15.25 3.91 34.97
CA LEU A 190 15.70 3.61 33.61
C LEU A 190 15.11 4.58 32.57
N ALA A 191 15.95 5.50 32.11
CA ALA A 191 15.64 6.49 31.08
C ALA A 191 15.64 5.88 29.67
N LEU A 192 14.61 5.11 29.33
CA LEU A 192 14.45 4.56 27.98
C LEU A 192 13.50 5.40 27.14
N SER A 193 13.90 5.71 25.91
CA SER A 193 12.99 6.36 24.96
C SER A 193 11.78 5.46 24.67
N SER A 194 10.60 6.07 24.47
CA SER A 194 9.38 5.32 24.10
C SER A 194 9.56 4.50 22.82
N HIS A 195 10.49 4.91 21.94
CA HIS A 195 10.87 4.22 20.72
C HIS A 195 11.75 2.98 20.99
N THR A 196 12.67 3.07 21.96
CA THR A 196 13.45 1.93 22.44
C THR A 196 12.54 0.89 23.05
N VAL A 197 11.61 1.31 23.92
CA VAL A 197 10.57 0.42 24.48
C VAL A 197 9.75 -0.23 23.37
N ARG A 198 9.31 0.53 22.34
CA ARG A 198 8.62 -0.04 21.16
C ARG A 198 9.44 -1.12 20.47
N ASN A 199 10.74 -0.90 20.27
CA ASN A 199 11.63 -1.85 19.59
C ASN A 199 11.87 -3.11 20.43
N ILE A 200 11.97 -2.99 21.75
CA ILE A 200 12.04 -4.13 22.68
C ILE A 200 10.75 -4.94 22.58
N LEU A 201 9.59 -4.28 22.75
CA LEU A 201 8.29 -4.96 22.69
C LEU A 201 8.04 -5.66 21.35
N ARG A 202 8.48 -5.08 20.23
CA ARG A 202 8.35 -5.71 18.90
C ARG A 202 9.23 -6.95 18.71
N ARG A 203 10.37 -7.05 19.38
CA ARG A 203 11.27 -8.21 19.26
C ARG A 203 10.81 -9.40 20.10
N HIS A 204 10.07 -9.13 21.17
CA HIS A 204 9.48 -10.12 22.06
C HIS A 204 7.99 -10.39 21.74
N ASP A 205 7.49 -9.95 20.58
CA ASP A 205 6.10 -10.13 20.14
C ASP A 205 5.02 -9.58 21.11
N LEU A 206 5.37 -8.59 21.94
CA LEU A 206 4.48 -7.90 22.88
C LEU A 206 3.95 -6.56 22.35
N SER A 207 4.09 -6.32 21.04
CA SER A 207 3.53 -5.16 20.38
C SER A 207 2.04 -5.38 20.14
N GLN A 208 1.18 -4.62 20.81
CA GLN A 208 -0.26 -4.69 20.52
C GLN A 208 -0.56 -4.13 19.12
N PRO A 209 -1.37 -4.83 18.31
CA PRO A 209 -1.89 -4.26 17.08
C PRO A 209 -2.76 -3.04 17.43
N GLN A 210 -2.66 -1.99 16.59
CA GLN A 210 -3.54 -0.84 16.74
C GLN A 210 -4.98 -1.30 16.54
N LYS A 211 -5.82 -1.20 17.58
CA LYS A 211 -7.26 -1.43 17.43
C LYS A 211 -7.77 -0.46 16.38
N LYS A 212 -8.27 -0.98 15.26
CA LYS A 212 -8.93 -0.15 14.24
C LYS A 212 -10.13 0.51 14.93
N ARG A 213 -10.17 1.84 14.94
CA ARG A 213 -11.38 2.54 15.37
C ARG A 213 -12.51 2.05 14.46
N GLY A 214 -13.61 1.60 15.04
CA GLY A 214 -14.80 1.29 14.26
C GLY A 214 -15.18 2.51 13.43
N LYS A 215 -15.75 2.31 12.23
CA LYS A 215 -16.32 3.42 11.47
C LYS A 215 -17.29 4.14 12.39
N PHE A 216 -17.11 5.45 12.57
CA PHE A 216 -18.06 6.26 13.31
C PHE A 216 -19.43 6.05 12.67
N ARG A 217 -20.35 5.39 13.37
CA ARG A 217 -21.75 5.40 12.98
C ARG A 217 -22.22 6.81 13.30
N ALA A 218 -22.72 7.52 12.29
CA ALA A 218 -23.35 8.82 12.52
C ALA A 218 -24.33 8.64 13.68
N ILE A 219 -24.12 9.39 14.75
CA ILE A 219 -25.08 9.47 15.86
C ILE A 219 -26.38 9.92 15.22
N ARG A 220 -27.51 9.26 15.51
CA ARG A 220 -28.83 9.78 15.13
C ARG A 220 -28.99 11.11 15.85
N THR A 221 -28.73 12.21 15.15
CA THR A 221 -29.01 13.55 15.63
C THR A 221 -30.51 13.75 15.52
N HIS A 222 -31.19 14.02 16.65
CA HIS A 222 -32.58 14.44 16.61
C HIS A 222 -32.65 15.79 15.88
N ASP A 223 -33.63 15.95 15.00
CA ASP A 223 -33.92 17.25 14.40
C ASP A 223 -34.66 18.10 15.44
N TRP A 224 -33.88 18.76 16.31
CA TRP A 224 -34.40 19.59 17.38
C TRP A 224 -35.25 20.78 16.89
N GLN A 225 -35.14 21.17 15.62
CA GLN A 225 -35.92 22.28 15.05
C GLN A 225 -37.35 21.84 14.69
N SER A 226 -37.55 20.54 14.42
CA SER A 226 -38.87 19.97 14.08
C SER A 226 -39.74 19.64 15.29
N LEU A 227 -39.18 19.64 16.50
CA LEU A 227 -39.86 19.23 17.72
C LEU A 227 -40.45 20.45 18.44
N TYR A 228 -41.75 20.43 18.71
CA TYR A 228 -42.38 21.45 19.56
C TYR A 228 -41.93 21.29 21.02
N PRO A 229 -41.79 22.38 21.79
CA PRO A 229 -41.51 22.30 23.22
C PRO A 229 -42.49 21.37 23.92
N LEU A 230 -41.98 20.45 24.75
CA LEU A 230 -42.77 19.48 25.53
C LEU A 230 -43.54 18.44 24.71
N GLN A 231 -43.30 18.32 23.41
CA GLN A 231 -43.93 17.30 22.58
C GLN A 231 -43.41 15.88 22.89
N HIS A 232 -42.15 15.78 23.32
CA HIS A 232 -41.49 14.52 23.66
C HIS A 232 -40.72 14.67 24.96
N PHE A 233 -40.83 13.66 25.83
CA PHE A 233 -40.11 13.60 27.10
C PHE A 233 -39.14 12.43 27.09
N GLN A 234 -37.89 12.70 27.42
CA GLN A 234 -36.91 11.66 27.70
C GLN A 234 -36.69 11.59 29.21
N ILE A 235 -37.01 10.45 29.81
CA ILE A 235 -36.78 10.21 31.23
C ILE A 235 -35.51 9.37 31.35
N GLU A 236 -34.45 9.96 31.90
CA GLU A 236 -33.24 9.21 32.25
C GLU A 236 -33.36 8.68 33.68
N LEU A 237 -33.34 7.35 33.83
CA LEU A 237 -33.32 6.72 35.14
C LEU A 237 -31.88 6.51 35.57
N LYS A 238 -31.45 7.21 36.61
CA LYS A 238 -30.16 6.98 37.25
C LYS A 238 -30.34 6.06 38.45
N HIS A 239 -29.78 4.86 38.35
CA HIS A 239 -29.78 3.94 39.48
C HIS A 239 -28.68 4.34 40.47
N ILE A 240 -29.07 4.98 41.57
CA ILE A 240 -28.15 5.35 42.67
C ILE A 240 -28.16 4.19 43.67
N LEU A 241 -27.07 3.42 43.71
CA LEU A 241 -26.86 2.33 44.66
C LEU A 241 -26.31 2.85 46.01
N ASP A 242 -27.01 3.79 46.65
CA ASP A 242 -26.56 4.34 47.95
C ASP A 242 -27.41 3.87 49.14
N LEU A 243 -28.34 2.94 48.90
CA LEU A 243 -29.09 2.31 49.97
C LEU A 243 -28.45 0.96 50.29
N ASN A 244 -27.81 0.89 51.45
CA ASN A 244 -27.30 -0.36 52.01
C ASN A 244 -28.43 -1.39 51.98
N ALA A 245 -28.25 -2.48 51.23
CA ALA A 245 -29.33 -3.42 50.88
C ALA A 245 -30.00 -4.02 52.14
N GLU A 246 -29.27 -4.09 53.25
CA GLU A 246 -29.80 -4.52 54.55
C GLU A 246 -30.81 -3.52 55.13
N LEU A 247 -30.59 -2.22 54.97
CA LEU A 247 -31.46 -1.16 55.49
C LEU A 247 -32.81 -1.14 54.74
N VAL A 248 -32.76 -1.37 53.43
CA VAL A 248 -33.95 -1.51 52.57
C VAL A 248 -34.72 -2.79 52.92
N ARG A 249 -34.02 -3.92 53.11
CA ARG A 249 -34.67 -5.18 53.54
C ARG A 249 -35.33 -5.04 54.91
N ARG A 250 -34.71 -4.31 55.84
CA ARG A 250 -35.25 -4.05 57.18
C ARG A 250 -36.53 -3.20 57.12
N LEU A 251 -36.51 -2.10 56.37
CA LEU A 251 -37.68 -1.22 56.17
C LEU A 251 -38.82 -1.93 55.44
N LEU A 252 -38.53 -2.74 54.42
CA LEU A 252 -39.54 -3.52 53.71
C LEU A 252 -40.16 -4.62 54.60
N GLY A 253 -39.38 -5.16 55.55
CA GLY A 253 -39.87 -6.09 56.57
C GLY A 253 -40.78 -5.41 57.59
N GLU A 254 -40.43 -4.22 58.07
CA GLU A 254 -41.26 -3.42 59.00
C GLU A 254 -42.57 -2.94 58.37
N LEU A 255 -42.57 -2.67 57.06
CA LEU A 255 -43.76 -2.25 56.31
C LEU A 255 -44.59 -3.43 55.75
N GLY A 256 -44.18 -4.70 55.99
CA GLY A 256 -44.90 -5.89 55.54
C GLY A 256 -44.91 -6.11 54.02
N LEU A 257 -44.03 -5.44 53.28
CA LEU A 257 -43.94 -5.46 51.81
C LEU A 257 -42.78 -6.35 51.30
N GLY A 258 -42.15 -7.13 52.17
CA GLY A 258 -41.10 -8.08 51.82
C GLY A 258 -41.66 -9.35 51.14
N PRO A 259 -40.86 -10.06 50.33
CA PRO A 259 -41.28 -11.33 49.74
C PRO A 259 -41.62 -12.35 50.84
N PRO A 260 -42.67 -13.17 50.69
CA PRO A 260 -42.98 -14.21 51.65
C PRO A 260 -41.79 -15.18 51.72
N ALA A 261 -41.38 -15.56 52.94
CA ALA A 261 -40.28 -16.49 53.13
C ALA A 261 -40.65 -17.85 52.52
N GLY A 262 -39.99 -18.21 51.42
CA GLY A 262 -40.08 -19.47 50.69
C GLY A 262 -38.84 -19.65 49.84
#